data_AF-A0A0Q9TW71-F1
#
_entry.id   AF-A0A0Q9TW71-F1
#
_cell.length_a   1.000
_cell.length_b   1.000
_cell.length_c   1.000
_cell.angle_alpha   90.00
_cell.angle_beta   90.00
_cell.angle_gamma   90.00
#
_symmetry.space_group_name_H-M   'P 1'
#
loop_
_entity.id
_entity.type
_entity.pdbx_description
1 polymer ?
#
loop_
_entity_poly.entity_id
_entity_poly.type
_entity_poly.pdbx_seq_one_letter_code
_entity_poly.pdbx_strand_id
1 'polypeptide(L)'
;MSWIGSSHVFTTEAGTPLDPRNVSRWFDTVVKRAGVDGSLHTLRHTALTAMAVAGVPLSVVSRTAGHESITTTVDLYGHVAEDATRDAVEALSRRLGLDVESRSEGSGTPLDSVPARVNG
;
A
#
# COMPACT_ATOMS: atom_id res chain seq x y z
N MET A 1 38.71 11.00 -27.42
CA MET A 1 37.24 10.85 -27.53
C MET A 1 36.61 12.21 -27.26
N SER A 2 35.89 12.78 -28.22
CA SER A 2 35.21 14.07 -28.06
C SER A 2 33.78 13.85 -27.54
N TRP A 3 33.43 14.53 -26.45
CA TRP A 3 32.09 14.51 -25.86
C TRP A 3 31.05 15.01 -26.88
N ILE A 4 29.98 14.23 -27.08
CA ILE A 4 28.87 14.62 -27.95
C ILE A 4 27.85 15.31 -27.05
N GLY A 5 27.71 16.63 -27.19
CA GLY A 5 26.72 17.38 -26.43
C GLY A 5 25.32 16.87 -26.74
N SER A 6 24.72 16.17 -25.78
CA SER A 6 23.39 15.61 -25.91
C SER A 6 22.44 16.22 -24.89
N SER A 7 21.17 16.35 -25.26
CA SER A 7 20.09 16.87 -24.42
C SER A 7 19.60 15.86 -23.36
N HIS A 8 20.35 14.79 -23.12
CA HIS A 8 19.95 13.71 -22.23
C HIS A 8 20.58 13.90 -20.85
N VAL A 9 19.79 13.72 -19.80
CA VAL A 9 20.28 13.76 -18.41
C VAL A 9 21.08 12.50 -18.07
N PHE A 10 20.73 11.36 -18.68
CA PHE A 10 21.36 10.07 -18.45
C PHE A 10 22.11 9.59 -19.68
N THR A 11 23.43 9.78 -19.67
CA THR A 11 24.31 9.44 -20.79
C THR A 11 25.45 8.53 -20.37
N THR A 12 26.03 7.85 -21.35
CA THR A 12 27.37 7.27 -21.23
C THR A 12 28.43 8.37 -21.16
N GLU A 13 29.68 8.00 -20.86
CA GLU A 13 30.82 8.92 -20.88
C GLU A 13 31.05 9.58 -22.26
N ALA A 14 30.55 8.94 -23.33
CA ALA A 14 30.60 9.48 -24.69
C ALA A 14 29.47 10.48 -25.01
N GLY A 15 28.51 10.67 -24.10
CA GLY A 15 27.35 11.54 -24.29
C GLY A 15 26.16 10.87 -25.00
N THR A 16 26.24 9.58 -25.31
CA THR A 16 25.10 8.83 -25.88
C THR A 16 24.09 8.42 -24.80
N PRO A 17 22.80 8.26 -25.11
CA PRO A 17 21.80 7.84 -24.14
C PRO A 17 22.11 6.45 -23.57
N LEU A 18 21.82 6.25 -22.28
CA LEU A 18 21.94 4.93 -21.65
C LEU A 18 20.92 3.94 -22.21
N ASP A 19 21.38 2.75 -22.61
CA ASP A 19 20.49 1.64 -22.98
C ASP A 19 19.85 1.04 -21.71
N PRO A 20 18.51 0.96 -21.61
CA PRO A 20 17.82 0.38 -20.46
C PRO A 20 18.28 -1.03 -20.10
N ARG A 21 18.65 -1.86 -21.08
CA ARG A 21 19.13 -3.23 -20.86
C ARG A 21 20.49 -3.24 -20.15
N ASN A 22 21.35 -2.28 -20.47
CA ASN A 22 22.64 -2.14 -19.80
C ASN A 22 22.45 -1.69 -18.35
N VAL A 23 21.50 -0.79 -18.10
CA VAL A 23 21.13 -0.35 -16.74
C VAL A 23 20.57 -1.53 -15.94
N SER A 24 19.67 -2.34 -16.52
CA SER A 24 19.13 -3.54 -15.84
C SER A 24 20.23 -4.56 -15.52
N ARG A 25 21.13 -4.86 -16.46
CA ARG A 25 22.25 -5.79 -16.22
C ARG A 25 23.20 -5.31 -15.13
N TRP A 26 23.50 -4.02 -15.13
CA TRP A 26 24.28 -3.39 -14.08
C TRP A 26 23.56 -3.53 -12.73
N PHE A 27 22.25 -3.29 -12.70
CA PHE A 27 21.43 -3.41 -11.51
C PHE A 27 21.41 -4.85 -10.97
N ASP A 28 21.31 -5.86 -11.82
CA ASP A 28 21.39 -7.28 -11.41
C ASP A 28 22.70 -7.59 -10.67
N THR A 29 23.79 -6.94 -11.07
CA THR A 29 25.10 -7.07 -10.38
C THR A 29 25.06 -6.43 -9.00
N VAL A 30 24.39 -5.28 -8.86
CA VAL A 30 24.21 -4.58 -7.57
C VAL A 30 23.33 -5.41 -6.63
N VAL A 31 22.21 -5.93 -7.12
CA VAL A 31 21.26 -6.78 -6.38
C VAL A 31 21.97 -8.03 -5.83
N LYS A 32 22.74 -8.72 -6.67
CA LYS A 32 23.56 -9.87 -6.25
C LYS A 32 24.58 -9.53 -5.16
N ARG A 33 25.22 -8.36 -5.25
CA ARG A 33 26.18 -7.90 -4.24
C ARG A 33 25.50 -7.52 -2.92
N ALA A 34 24.29 -6.99 -2.99
CA ALA A 34 23.49 -6.64 -1.82
C ALA A 34 22.83 -7.86 -1.15
N GLY A 35 22.80 -9.02 -1.82
CA GLY A 35 22.20 -10.25 -1.28
C GLY A 35 20.67 -10.16 -1.16
N VAL A 36 20.05 -9.31 -1.99
CA VAL A 36 18.60 -9.15 -2.07
C VAL A 36 18.12 -9.63 -3.43
N ASP A 37 16.83 -9.91 -3.56
CA ASP A 37 16.19 -10.18 -4.86
C ASP A 37 15.39 -8.95 -5.29
N GLY A 38 15.47 -8.60 -6.58
CA GLY A 38 14.67 -7.51 -7.11
C GLY A 38 15.14 -6.98 -8.45
N SER A 39 14.33 -6.11 -9.04
CA SER A 39 14.60 -5.39 -10.28
C SER A 39 14.45 -3.87 -10.09
N LEU A 40 14.75 -3.09 -11.11
CA LEU A 40 14.47 -1.65 -11.11
C LEU A 40 12.98 -1.34 -10.87
N HIS A 41 12.08 -2.24 -11.32
CA HIS A 41 10.65 -2.11 -11.03
C HIS A 41 10.35 -2.35 -9.56
N THR A 42 11.07 -3.26 -8.90
CA THR A 42 10.94 -3.48 -7.45
C THR A 42 11.27 -2.21 -6.68
N LEU A 43 12.32 -1.47 -7.06
CA LEU A 43 12.64 -0.19 -6.44
C LEU A 43 11.52 0.84 -6.62
N ARG A 44 10.90 0.88 -7.82
CA ARG A 44 9.74 1.73 -8.07
C ARG A 44 8.60 1.37 -7.12
N HIS A 45 8.24 0.09 -7.02
CA HIS A 45 7.21 -0.37 -6.08
C HIS A 45 7.56 -0.02 -4.63
N THR A 46 8.80 -0.22 -4.19
CA THR A 46 9.23 0.16 -2.83
C THR A 46 9.05 1.65 -2.57
N ALA A 47 9.38 2.52 -3.54
CA ALA A 47 9.17 3.96 -3.40
C ALA A 47 7.68 4.34 -3.31
N LEU A 48 6.83 3.71 -4.13
CA LEU A 48 5.38 3.89 -4.06
C LEU A 48 4.82 3.42 -2.71
N THR A 49 5.27 2.26 -2.22
CA THR A 49 4.93 1.75 -0.88
C THR A 49 5.35 2.72 0.21
N ALA A 50 6.56 3.25 0.17
CA ALA A 50 7.04 4.19 1.17
C ALA A 50 6.19 5.46 1.20
N MET A 51 5.77 5.98 0.04
CA MET A 51 4.83 7.12 -0.03
C MET A 51 3.46 6.78 0.55
N ALA A 52 2.92 5.61 0.22
CA ALA A 52 1.63 5.17 0.74
C ALA A 52 1.64 4.98 2.27
N VAL A 53 2.68 4.33 2.80
CA VAL A 53 2.89 4.15 4.25
C VAL A 53 3.07 5.48 4.96
N ALA A 54 3.69 6.47 4.30
CA ALA A 54 3.79 7.83 4.81
C ALA A 54 2.45 8.63 4.76
N GLY A 55 1.35 8.00 4.33
CA GLY A 55 0.02 8.61 4.28
C GLY A 55 -0.20 9.53 3.07
N VAL A 56 0.62 9.43 2.03
CA VAL A 56 0.41 10.20 0.79
C VAL A 56 -0.88 9.69 0.11
N PRO A 57 -1.80 10.59 -0.30
CA PRO A 57 -3.04 10.17 -0.96
C PRO A 57 -2.78 9.30 -2.20
N LEU A 58 -3.55 8.23 -2.38
CA LEU A 58 -3.37 7.29 -3.49
C LEU A 58 -3.46 7.97 -4.87
N SER A 59 -4.22 9.05 -5.00
CA SER A 59 -4.27 9.86 -6.23
C SER A 59 -2.91 10.49 -6.60
N VAL A 60 -2.14 10.90 -5.59
CA VAL A 60 -0.80 11.45 -5.75
C VAL A 60 0.20 10.33 -6.03
N VAL A 61 0.12 9.22 -5.30
CA VAL A 61 0.96 8.03 -5.54
C VAL A 61 0.77 7.50 -6.97
N SER A 62 -0.49 7.40 -7.42
CA SER A 62 -0.87 6.96 -8.77
C SER A 62 -0.32 7.88 -9.86
N ARG A 63 -0.41 9.20 -9.66
CA ARG A 63 0.18 10.18 -10.60
C ARG A 63 1.71 10.05 -10.67
N THR A 64 2.37 9.77 -9.55
CA THR A 64 3.82 9.50 -9.51
C THR A 64 4.18 8.16 -10.17
N ALA A 65 3.29 7.17 -10.07
CA ALA A 65 3.42 5.84 -10.65
C ALA A 65 3.20 5.82 -12.18
N GLY A 66 2.45 6.77 -12.75
CA GLY A 66 2.12 6.78 -14.17
C GLY A 66 1.22 5.62 -14.61
N HIS A 67 0.87 5.54 -15.90
CA HIS A 67 -0.18 4.66 -16.41
C HIS A 67 0.09 3.15 -16.34
N GLU A 68 1.35 2.70 -16.37
CA GLU A 68 1.70 1.29 -16.55
C GLU A 68 1.73 0.48 -15.24
N SER A 69 1.89 1.16 -14.09
CA SER A 69 2.09 0.51 -12.79
C SER A 69 0.85 0.55 -11.88
N ILE A 70 -0.21 1.24 -12.30
CA ILE A 70 -1.44 1.43 -11.52
C ILE A 70 -2.13 0.10 -11.22
N THR A 71 -2.17 -0.83 -12.17
CA THR A 71 -2.98 -2.06 -12.05
C THR A 71 -2.54 -2.92 -10.85
N THR A 72 -1.25 -3.00 -10.55
CA THR A 72 -0.75 -3.71 -9.35
C THR A 72 -0.81 -2.84 -8.09
N THR A 73 -0.78 -1.51 -8.25
CA THR A 73 -0.74 -0.53 -7.15
C THR A 73 -2.15 -0.21 -6.60
N VAL A 74 -3.21 -0.50 -7.34
CA VAL A 74 -4.58 -0.33 -6.82
C VAL A 74 -5.00 -1.54 -5.98
N ASP A 75 -4.78 -2.75 -6.49
CA ASP A 75 -5.25 -3.97 -5.81
C ASP A 75 -4.52 -4.23 -4.49
N LEU A 76 -3.20 -4.03 -4.43
CA LEU A 76 -2.43 -4.28 -3.20
C LEU A 76 -2.61 -3.18 -2.13
N TYR A 77 -2.82 -1.93 -2.56
CA TYR A 77 -2.83 -0.77 -1.65
C TYR A 77 -4.22 -0.27 -1.30
N GLY A 78 -5.26 -0.73 -2.01
CA GLY A 78 -6.64 -0.63 -1.54
C GLY A 78 -6.76 -1.18 -0.12
N HIS A 79 -6.20 -2.36 0.13
CA HIS A 79 -6.23 -3.00 1.45
C HIS A 79 -5.44 -2.25 2.53
N VAL A 80 -4.22 -1.76 2.23
CA VAL A 80 -3.42 -0.99 3.20
C VAL A 80 -4.11 0.34 3.55
N ALA A 81 -4.76 0.98 2.58
CA ALA A 81 -5.53 2.19 2.82
C ALA A 81 -6.84 1.92 3.57
N GLU A 82 -7.49 0.77 3.34
CA GLU A 82 -8.65 0.31 4.12
C GLU A 82 -8.28 0.09 5.59
N ASP A 83 -7.14 -0.54 5.87
CA ASP A 83 -6.62 -0.74 7.22
C ASP A 83 -6.30 0.61 7.90
N ALA A 84 -5.59 1.51 7.21
CA ALA A 84 -5.32 2.85 7.74
C ALA A 84 -6.60 3.67 7.98
N THR A 85 -7.62 3.50 7.13
CA THR A 85 -8.93 4.14 7.30
C THR A 85 -9.66 3.56 8.51
N ARG A 86 -9.62 2.24 8.70
CA ARG A 86 -10.19 1.57 9.87
C ARG A 86 -9.53 2.08 11.16
N ASP A 87 -8.20 2.15 11.19
CA ASP A 87 -7.45 2.65 12.35
C ASP A 87 -7.82 4.10 12.68
N ALA A 88 -7.99 4.96 11.66
CA ALA A 88 -8.41 6.34 11.83
C ALA A 88 -9.84 6.44 12.37
N VAL A 89 -10.77 5.61 11.88
CA VAL A 89 -12.15 5.54 12.37
C VAL A 89 -12.19 5.03 13.80
N GLU A 90 -11.42 4.00 14.14
CA GLU A 90 -11.33 3.52 15.52
C GLU A 90 -10.74 4.56 16.46
N ALA A 91 -9.69 5.28 16.04
CA ALA A 91 -9.11 6.37 16.82
C ALA A 91 -10.12 7.50 17.04
N LEU A 92 -10.93 7.82 16.02
CA LEU A 92 -12.01 8.78 16.12
C LEU A 92 -13.12 8.29 17.06
N SER A 93 -13.56 7.04 16.94
CA SER A 93 -14.56 6.43 17.81
C SER A 93 -14.14 6.46 19.28
N ARG A 94 -12.89 6.08 19.59
CA ARG A 94 -12.31 6.19 20.93
C ARG A 94 -12.34 7.61 21.45
N ARG A 95 -11.96 8.57 20.62
CA ARG A 95 -11.92 9.99 21.00
C ARG A 95 -13.33 10.58 21.22
N LEU A 96 -14.33 10.06 20.52
CA LEU A 96 -15.72 10.46 20.65
C LEU A 96 -16.48 9.65 21.73
N GLY A 97 -15.84 8.69 22.39
CA GLY A 97 -16.46 7.83 23.39
C GLY A 97 -17.54 6.90 22.81
N LEU A 98 -17.42 6.55 21.53
CA LEU A 98 -18.34 5.65 20.82
C LEU A 98 -17.92 4.19 20.95
N ASP A 99 -17.06 3.89 21.92
CA ASP A 99 -16.66 2.53 22.25
C ASP A 99 -17.95 1.75 22.51
N VAL A 100 -18.27 0.82 21.62
CA VAL A 100 -19.36 -0.11 21.84
C VAL A 100 -18.87 -1.00 22.97
N GLU A 101 -19.12 -0.57 24.22
CA GLU A 101 -19.10 -1.47 25.36
C GLU A 101 -19.98 -2.65 24.93
N SER A 102 -19.35 -3.79 24.69
CA SER A 102 -20.05 -5.05 24.58
C SER A 102 -20.90 -5.15 25.84
N ARG A 103 -22.20 -4.90 25.71
CA ARG A 103 -23.19 -5.19 26.74
C ARG A 103 -22.85 -6.60 27.23
N SER A 104 -22.29 -6.69 28.44
CA SER A 104 -22.19 -7.96 29.13
C SER A 104 -23.63 -8.44 29.30
N GLU A 105 -24.02 -9.46 28.54
CA GLU A 105 -25.31 -10.13 28.75
C GLU A 105 -25.25 -10.86 30.10
N GLY A 106 -25.60 -10.12 31.15
CA GLY A 106 -26.02 -10.68 32.42
C GLY A 106 -27.42 -11.26 32.29
N SER A 107 -27.52 -12.56 32.59
CA SER A 107 -28.70 -13.32 33.00
C SER A 107 -29.95 -13.25 32.10
N GLY A 108 -30.01 -14.10 31.09
CA GLY A 108 -31.27 -14.66 30.61
C GLY A 108 -31.73 -15.78 31.53
N THR A 109 -32.79 -15.56 32.30
CA THR A 109 -33.53 -16.62 32.99
C THR A 109 -33.99 -17.70 31.98
N PRO A 110 -33.91 -19.01 32.29
CA PRO A 110 -34.35 -20.05 31.35
C PRO A 110 -35.84 -19.87 30.97
N LEU A 111 -36.13 -19.96 29.67
CA LEU A 111 -37.46 -19.75 29.07
C LEU A 111 -38.47 -20.90 29.32
N ASP A 112 -38.37 -21.62 30.44
CA ASP A 112 -39.28 -22.72 30.73
C ASP A 112 -40.27 -22.34 31.84
N SER A 113 -41.33 -21.60 31.46
CA SER A 113 -42.64 -21.55 32.14
C SER A 113 -43.52 -20.42 31.61
N VAL A 114 -44.11 -20.61 30.43
CA VAL A 114 -45.36 -19.91 30.09
C VAL A 114 -46.50 -20.89 30.38
N PRO A 115 -47.32 -20.68 31.43
CA PRO A 115 -48.51 -21.49 31.60
C PRO A 115 -49.51 -21.15 30.48
N ALA A 116 -49.94 -22.18 29.76
CA ALA A 116 -51.00 -22.07 28.76
C ALA A 116 -52.29 -21.57 29.43
N ARG A 117 -52.69 -20.35 29.10
CA ARG A 117 -53.99 -19.80 29.48
C ARG A 117 -55.07 -20.51 28.65
N VAL A 118 -55.82 -21.39 29.31
CA VAL A 118 -57.17 -21.81 28.90
C VAL A 118 -58.05 -20.58 28.84
N ASN A 119 -58.85 -20.45 27.78
CA ASN A 119 -60.16 -19.78 27.82
C ASN A 119 -60.98 -20.07 26.56
N GLY A 120 -62.21 -20.54 26.77
CA GLY A 120 -63.35 -20.37 25.86
C GLY A 120 -63.73 -21.58 25.04
#